data_AF-A0A836SYD6-F1
#
_entry.id   AF-A0A836SYD6-F1
#
_cell.length_a   1.000
_cell.length_b   1.000
_cell.length_c   1.000
_cell.angle_alpha   90.00
_cell.angle_beta   90.00
_cell.angle_gamma   90.00
#
_symmetry.space_group_name_H-M   'P 1'
#
loop_
_entity.id
_entity.type
_entity.pdbx_description
1 polymer ?
#
loop_
_entity_poly.entity_id
_entity_poly.type
_entity_poly.pdbx_seq_one_letter_code
_entity_poly.pdbx_strand_id
1 'polypeptide(L)'
;LRQVYIHGPIGVSRLRTKYGNRKNRGHAPERHVKASGKIIRTILQQLEKAGLITYKEIKREKNVYKGRVVTDKGRSFLDKIATKIYNSLS
;
A
#
# COMPACT_ATOMS: atom_id res chain seq x y z
N LEU A 1 -3.64 3.74 0.53
CA LEU A 1 -4.62 3.29 -0.50
C LEU A 1 -4.00 3.21 -1.90
N ARG A 2 -3.48 4.31 -2.48
CA ARG A 2 -2.87 4.34 -3.84
C ARG A 2 -1.86 3.22 -4.14
N GLN A 3 -0.98 2.88 -3.20
CA GLN A 3 0.01 1.82 -3.42
C GLN A 3 -0.61 0.43 -3.61
N VAL A 4 -1.70 0.15 -2.90
CA VAL A 4 -2.44 -1.10 -3.01
C VAL A 4 -3.22 -1.15 -4.32
N TYR A 5 -3.69 0.02 -4.80
CA TYR A 5 -4.36 0.16 -6.10
C TYR A 5 -3.43 -0.16 -7.27
N ILE A 6 -2.21 0.39 -7.26
CA ILE A 6 -1.25 0.26 -8.37
C ILE A 6 -0.57 -1.11 -8.38
N HIS A 7 -0.13 -1.60 -7.22
CA HIS A 7 0.79 -2.75 -7.17
C HIS A 7 0.11 -4.09 -6.84
N GLY A 8 -1.23 -4.14 -6.87
CA GLY A 8 -1.99 -5.38 -6.65
C GLY A 8 -1.63 -6.06 -5.32
N PRO A 9 -1.79 -7.38 -5.19
CA PRO A 9 -1.75 -8.07 -3.89
C PRO A 9 -0.44 -7.76 -3.16
N ILE A 10 -0.54 -6.88 -2.16
CA ILE A 10 0.63 -6.37 -1.44
C ILE A 10 0.53 -6.65 0.05
N GLY A 11 1.66 -7.05 0.63
CA GLY A 11 1.82 -7.28 2.05
C GLY A 11 2.53 -6.13 2.76
N VAL A 12 2.52 -6.19 4.08
CA VAL A 12 3.20 -5.21 4.96
C VAL A 12 4.69 -5.13 4.64
N SER A 13 5.37 -6.26 4.39
CA SER A 13 6.82 -6.28 4.13
C SER A 13 7.22 -5.45 2.91
N ARG A 14 6.45 -5.54 1.81
CA ARG A 14 6.73 -4.80 0.57
C ARG A 14 6.51 -3.29 0.76
N LEU A 15 5.48 -2.91 1.51
CA LEU A 15 5.25 -1.52 1.89
C LEU A 15 6.35 -0.98 2.82
N ARG A 16 6.85 -1.81 3.74
CA ARG A 16 7.97 -1.43 4.62
C ARG A 16 9.26 -1.16 3.86
N THR A 17 9.52 -1.89 2.78
CA THR A 17 10.64 -1.61 1.89
C THR A 17 10.38 -0.34 1.08
N LYS A 18 9.17 -0.18 0.52
CA LYS A 18 8.83 0.99 -0.30
C LYS A 18 8.86 2.32 0.47
N TYR A 19 8.38 2.31 1.70
CA TYR A 19 8.41 3.47 2.59
C TYR A 19 9.64 3.50 3.50
N GLY A 20 10.58 2.57 3.31
CA GLY A 20 11.87 2.62 3.96
C GLY A 20 12.69 3.79 3.44
N ASN A 21 13.72 4.17 4.19
CA ASN A 21 14.61 5.25 3.79
C ASN A 21 16.06 4.91 4.14
N ARG A 22 16.98 5.65 3.53
CA ARG A 22 18.39 5.64 3.89
C ARG A 22 18.55 6.18 5.31
N LYS A 23 19.18 5.40 6.18
CA LYS A 23 19.48 5.78 7.56
C LYS A 23 20.97 6.09 7.69
N ASN A 24 21.28 7.30 8.15
CA ASN A 24 22.62 7.66 8.59
C ASN A 24 22.95 6.91 9.90
N ARG A 25 24.13 6.29 9.95
CA ARG A 25 24.62 5.46 11.07
C ARG A 25 25.86 6.07 11.74
N GLY A 26 26.08 7.37 11.57
CA GLY A 26 27.25 8.08 12.09
C GLY A 26 28.48 7.77 11.23
N HIS A 27 29.51 7.20 11.84
CA HIS A 27 30.78 6.88 11.18
C HIS A 27 30.69 5.72 10.16
N ALA A 28 29.69 4.84 10.30
CA ALA A 28 29.52 3.72 9.37
C ALA A 28 28.75 4.16 8.12
N PRO A 29 29.01 3.55 6.94
CA PRO A 29 28.27 3.83 5.71
C PRO A 29 26.76 3.68 5.87
N GLU A 30 26.05 4.54 5.17
CA GLU A 30 24.59 4.57 5.18
C GLU A 30 24.00 3.28 4.61
N ARG A 31 22.86 2.87 5.16
CA ARG A 31 22.11 1.70 4.66
C ARG A 31 20.63 1.99 4.59
N HIS A 32 19.96 1.34 3.66
CA HIS A 32 18.50 1.39 3.57
C HIS A 32 17.85 0.61 4.73
N VAL A 33 16.96 1.27 5.46
CA VAL A 33 16.23 0.69 6.60
C VAL A 33 14.73 0.68 6.29
N LYS A 34 14.10 -0.46 6.59
CA LYS A 34 12.66 -0.68 6.41
C LYS A 34 11.85 0.22 7.36
N ALA A 35 10.71 0.71 6.88
CA ALA A 35 9.77 1.47 7.70
C ALA A 35 9.15 0.65 8.85
N SER A 36 8.51 1.37 9.78
CA SER A 36 7.78 0.79 10.90
C SER A 36 6.65 -0.12 10.42
N GLY A 37 6.66 -1.38 10.89
CA GLY A 37 5.64 -2.36 10.53
C GLY A 37 4.31 -2.14 11.25
N LYS A 38 4.32 -1.57 12.47
CA LYS A 38 3.11 -1.38 13.28
C LYS A 38 2.19 -0.34 12.62
N ILE A 39 2.72 0.82 12.28
CA ILE A 39 1.98 1.91 11.63
C ILE A 39 1.32 1.43 10.33
N ILE A 40 2.11 0.80 9.44
CA ILE A 40 1.61 0.29 8.16
C ILE A 40 0.51 -0.77 8.38
N ARG A 41 0.68 -1.68 9.34
CA ARG A 41 -0.33 -2.71 9.64
C ARG A 41 -1.63 -2.08 10.16
N THR A 42 -1.54 -1.15 11.11
CA THR A 42 -2.70 -0.49 11.70
C THR A 42 -3.49 0.28 10.64
N ILE A 43 -2.82 1.02 9.75
CA ILE A 43 -3.48 1.75 8.66
C ILE A 43 -4.18 0.77 7.70
N LEU A 44 -3.53 -0.35 7.34
CA LEU A 44 -4.17 -1.36 6.48
C LEU A 44 -5.41 -1.97 7.13
N GLN A 45 -5.36 -2.26 8.44
CA GLN A 45 -6.51 -2.76 9.19
C GLN A 45 -7.65 -1.74 9.25
N GLN A 46 -7.35 -0.45 9.42
CA GLN A 46 -8.36 0.61 9.38
C GLN A 46 -9.01 0.72 7.99
N LEU A 47 -8.22 0.61 6.92
CA LEU A 47 -8.75 0.61 5.55
C LEU A 47 -9.59 -0.62 5.21
N GLU A 48 -9.25 -1.77 5.81
CA GLU A 48 -10.02 -3.00 5.73
C GLU A 48 -11.36 -2.86 6.49
N LYS A 49 -11.34 -2.30 7.71
CA LYS A 49 -12.56 -1.95 8.46
C LYS A 49 -13.47 -0.97 7.70
N ALA A 50 -12.89 -0.03 6.95
CA ALA A 50 -13.63 0.90 6.11
C ALA A 50 -14.20 0.26 4.81
N GLY A 51 -13.86 -1.00 4.53
CA GLY A 51 -14.30 -1.73 3.34
C GLY A 51 -13.65 -1.25 2.03
N LEU A 52 -12.55 -0.51 2.11
CA LEU A 52 -11.84 0.03 0.94
C LEU A 52 -10.78 -0.95 0.40
N ILE A 53 -10.35 -1.89 1.23
CA ILE A 53 -9.34 -2.91 0.94
C ILE A 53 -9.88 -4.25 1.43
N THR A 54 -9.59 -5.33 0.70
CA THR A 54 -9.83 -6.70 1.15
C THR A 54 -8.57 -7.54 1.05
N TYR A 55 -8.47 -8.53 1.93
CA TYR A 55 -7.49 -9.58 1.78
C TYR A 55 -7.95 -10.53 0.66
N LYS A 56 -7.10 -10.74 -0.35
CA LYS A 56 -7.39 -11.66 -1.46
C LYS A 56 -6.17 -12.52 -1.72
N GLU A 57 -6.41 -13.81 -1.85
CA GLU A 57 -5.44 -14.77 -2.36
C GLU A 57 -5.63 -14.85 -3.88
N ILE A 58 -4.63 -14.41 -4.63
CA ILE A 58 -4.62 -14.49 -6.08
C ILE A 58 -3.66 -15.60 -6.48
N LYS A 59 -4.21 -16.71 -6.97
CA LYS A 59 -3.43 -17.79 -7.57
C LYS A 59 -3.18 -17.43 -9.03
N ARG A 60 -1.92 -17.26 -9.41
CA ARG A 60 -1.52 -17.18 -10.83
C ARG A 60 -0.57 -18.32 -11.10
N GLU A 61 -1.00 -19.22 -11.97
CA GLU A 61 -0.24 -20.41 -12.38
C GLU A 61 0.26 -21.20 -11.15
N LYS A 62 1.58 -21.24 -10.92
CA LYS A 62 2.26 -21.94 -9.82
C LYS A 62 2.51 -21.07 -8.57
N ASN A 63 2.20 -19.78 -8.60
CA ASN A 63 2.48 -18.85 -7.51
C ASN A 63 1.19 -18.34 -6.83
N VAL A 64 1.17 -18.48 -5.51
CA VAL A 64 0.08 -18.00 -4.66
C VAL A 64 0.44 -16.63 -4.09
N TYR A 65 -0.14 -15.57 -4.67
CA TYR A 65 0.07 -14.20 -4.19
C TYR A 65 -0.97 -13.86 -3.11
N LYS A 66 -0.51 -13.86 -1.87
CA LYS A 66 -1.32 -13.51 -0.70
C LYS A 66 -1.10 -12.04 -0.34
N GLY A 67 -2.16 -11.23 -0.38
CA GLY A 67 -2.01 -9.81 -0.12
C GLY A 67 -3.33 -9.07 0.02
N ARG A 68 -3.20 -7.76 0.21
CA ARG A 68 -4.32 -6.84 0.25
C ARG A 68 -4.53 -6.29 -1.15
N VAL A 69 -5.79 -6.19 -1.57
CA VAL A 69 -6.24 -5.66 -2.86
C VAL A 69 -7.33 -4.63 -2.61
N VAL A 70 -7.43 -3.63 -3.49
CA VAL A 70 -8.47 -2.59 -3.39
C VAL A 70 -9.82 -3.18 -3.81
N THR A 71 -10.89 -2.83 -3.08
CA THR A 71 -12.27 -3.21 -3.42
C THR A 71 -12.84 -2.29 -4.49
N ASP A 72 -13.95 -2.67 -5.13
CA ASP A 72 -14.64 -1.79 -6.09
C ASP A 72 -15.07 -0.46 -5.45
N LYS A 73 -15.50 -0.52 -4.17
CA LYS A 73 -15.77 0.68 -3.36
C LYS A 73 -14.52 1.55 -3.18
N GLY A 74 -13.37 0.94 -2.88
CA GLY A 74 -12.09 1.65 -2.74
C GLY A 74 -11.60 2.26 -4.04
N ARG A 75 -11.85 1.60 -5.18
CA ARG A 75 -11.52 2.10 -6.52
C ARG A 75 -12.39 3.30 -6.89
N SER A 76 -13.71 3.18 -6.76
CA SER A 76 -14.65 4.28 -7.01
C SER A 76 -14.35 5.50 -6.14
N PHE A 77 -13.98 5.31 -4.87
CA PHE A 77 -13.59 6.42 -3.99
C PHE A 77 -12.35 7.18 -4.50
N LEU A 78 -11.31 6.45 -4.94
CA LEU A 78 -10.11 7.06 -5.51
C LEU A 78 -10.42 7.80 -6.81
N ASP A 79 -11.21 7.20 -7.68
CA ASP A 79 -11.55 7.79 -8.99
C ASP A 79 -12.35 9.08 -8.82
N LYS A 80 -13.32 9.12 -7.90
CA LYS A 80 -14.08 10.34 -7.56
C LYS A 80 -13.17 11.47 -7.08
N ILE A 81 -12.19 11.16 -6.23
CA ILE A 81 -11.22 12.17 -5.76
C ILE A 81 -10.34 12.66 -6.91
N ALA A 82 -9.88 11.75 -7.77
CA ALA A 82 -9.06 12.10 -8.93
C ALA A 82 -9.80 13.04 -9.89
N THR A 83 -11.07 12.74 -10.21
CA THR A 83 -11.91 13.62 -11.04
C THR A 83 -12.10 14.99 -10.39
N LYS A 84 -12.34 15.04 -9.08
CA LYS A 84 -12.49 16.33 -8.37
C LYS A 84 -11.22 17.19 -8.46
N ILE A 85 -10.04 16.58 -8.31
CA ILE A 85 -8.75 17.29 -8.41
C ILE A 85 -8.53 17.77 -9.85
N TYR A 86 -8.81 16.93 -10.84
CA TYR A 86 -8.70 17.31 -12.26
C TYR A 86 -9.55 18.54 -12.58
N ASN A 87 -10.82 18.56 -12.15
CA ASN A 87 -11.73 19.67 -12.37
C ASN A 87 -11.34 20.95 -11.61
N SER A 88 -10.53 20.86 -10.55
CA SER A 88 -10.05 22.03 -9.80
C SER A 88 -8.77 22.65 -10.38
N LEU A 89 -8.05 21.89 -11.22
CA LEU A 89 -6.84 22.35 -11.90
C LEU A 89 -7.13 22.87 -13.31
N SER A 90 -8.24 22.43 -13.90
CA SER A 90 -8.77 22.94 -15.16
C SER A 90 -9.58 24.20 -14.95
#